data_AF-A0A7K4GT87-F1
#
_entry.id   AF-A0A7K4GT87-F1
#
_cell.length_a   1.000
_cell.length_b   1.000
_cell.length_c   1.000
_cell.angle_alpha   90.00
_cell.angle_beta   90.00
_cell.angle_gamma   90.00
#
_symmetry.space_group_name_H-M   'P 1'
#
loop_
_entity.id
_entity.type
_entity.pdbx_description
1 polymer ?
#
loop_
_entity_poly.entity_id
_entity_poly.type
_entity_poly.pdbx_seq_one_letter_code
_entity_poly.pdbx_strand_id
1 'polypeptide(L)'
;MALGKIFIILGALLSILGTYVFALYGAVGVVGSGIGFILNLTDLFENAALYAGFAGLEIWIFYILLIVFIIFLAAGILQLVGLKSRAVGIIFSLFPLGVGIMFILLFYTEILGLISALFGLFFIGEQFGDIFPILVDIGAGNGLGAFFILGGGALGLIGCILPKD
;
A
#
# COMPACT_ATOMS: atom_id res chain seq x y z
N MET A 1 -1.72 -23.82 16.15
CA MET A 1 -1.23 -22.42 16.08
C MET A 1 -2.38 -21.54 16.55
N ALA A 2 -2.18 -20.68 17.55
CA ALA A 2 -3.27 -19.85 18.08
C ALA A 2 -3.82 -18.90 17.02
N LEU A 3 -5.14 -18.68 17.04
CA LEU A 3 -5.87 -17.89 16.04
C LEU A 3 -5.27 -16.48 15.87
N GLY A 4 -4.89 -15.81 16.96
CA GLY A 4 -4.27 -14.48 16.89
C GLY A 4 -2.95 -14.44 16.10
N LYS A 5 -2.14 -15.51 16.17
CA LYS A 5 -0.88 -15.60 15.40
C LYS A 5 -1.16 -15.72 13.90
N ILE A 6 -2.17 -16.50 13.52
CA ILE A 6 -2.58 -16.68 12.14
C ILE A 6 -3.06 -15.34 11.56
N PHE A 7 -3.91 -14.61 12.29
CA PHE A 7 -4.43 -13.32 11.85
C PHE A 7 -3.35 -12.25 11.70
N ILE A 8 -2.33 -12.23 12.56
CA ILE A 8 -1.19 -11.31 12.40
C ILE A 8 -0.38 -11.65 11.16
N ILE A 9 -0.11 -12.94 10.92
CA ILE A 9 0.65 -13.39 9.75
C ILE A 9 -0.13 -13.04 8.47
N LEU A 10 -1.42 -13.37 8.41
CA LEU A 10 -2.27 -13.04 7.27
C LEU A 10 -2.39 -11.52 7.09
N GLY A 11 -2.54 -10.77 8.17
CA GLY A 11 -2.60 -9.31 8.13
C GLY A 11 -1.32 -8.70 7.56
N ALA A 12 -0.16 -9.14 8.04
CA ALA A 12 1.12 -8.66 7.53
C ALA A 12 1.34 -9.06 6.07
N LEU A 13 1.01 -10.32 5.71
CA LEU A 13 1.09 -10.77 4.32
C LEU A 13 0.17 -9.97 3.41
N LEU A 14 -1.07 -9.68 3.82
CA LEU A 14 -1.99 -8.85 3.03
C LEU A 14 -1.52 -7.40 2.96
N SER A 15 -0.99 -6.81 4.03
CA SER A 15 -0.44 -5.45 3.96
C SER A 15 0.77 -5.37 3.02
N ILE A 16 1.67 -6.35 3.10
CA ILE A 16 2.81 -6.48 2.17
C ILE A 16 2.29 -6.70 0.75
N LEU A 17 1.42 -7.67 0.51
CA LEU A 17 0.85 -7.94 -0.82
C LEU A 17 0.05 -6.74 -1.36
N GLY A 18 -0.62 -6.00 -0.50
CA GLY A 18 -1.30 -4.76 -0.87
C GLY A 18 -0.31 -3.74 -1.39
N THR A 19 0.77 -3.46 -0.63
CA THR A 19 1.87 -2.62 -1.12
C THR A 19 2.57 -3.18 -2.37
N TYR A 20 2.41 -4.49 -2.64
CA TYR A 20 2.92 -5.10 -3.87
C TYR A 20 2.06 -4.86 -5.10
N VAL A 21 0.75 -4.89 -4.92
CA VAL A 21 -0.23 -4.68 -6.00
C VAL A 21 -0.45 -3.19 -6.27
N PHE A 22 -0.07 -2.33 -5.33
CA PHE A 22 -0.05 -0.88 -5.51
C PHE A 22 0.97 -0.43 -6.56
N ALA A 23 0.52 0.34 -7.56
CA ALA A 23 1.36 0.90 -8.62
C ALA A 23 1.61 2.41 -8.41
N LEU A 24 2.88 2.79 -8.34
CA LEU A 24 3.31 4.14 -8.72
C LEU A 24 3.48 4.17 -10.24
N TYR A 25 2.72 5.04 -10.92
CA TYR A 25 2.86 5.25 -12.36
C TYR A 25 4.18 5.94 -12.71
N GLY A 26 4.97 5.32 -13.58
CA GLY A 26 5.80 5.99 -14.56
C GLY A 26 5.17 5.79 -15.95
N ALA A 27 5.22 6.80 -16.82
CA ALA A 27 4.70 6.62 -18.18
C ALA A 27 5.47 5.54 -18.95
N VAL A 28 4.75 4.78 -19.79
CA VAL A 28 5.24 3.76 -20.73
C VAL A 28 5.85 2.52 -20.06
N GLY A 29 5.00 1.61 -19.56
CA GLY A 29 5.39 0.24 -19.21
C GLY A 29 6.29 0.09 -17.97
N VAL A 30 6.78 1.17 -17.39
CA VAL A 30 7.58 1.16 -16.16
C VAL A 30 6.67 1.38 -14.97
N VAL A 31 6.32 0.28 -14.30
CA VAL A 31 5.48 0.33 -13.10
C VAL A 31 6.35 0.26 -11.85
N GLY A 32 6.23 1.26 -10.98
CA GLY A 32 6.72 1.20 -9.60
C GLY A 32 5.75 0.45 -8.68
N SER A 33 5.51 -0.85 -8.90
CA SER A 33 4.71 -1.68 -7.98
C SER A 33 5.53 -2.77 -7.28
N GLY A 34 5.35 -2.93 -5.96
CA GLY A 34 5.85 -4.06 -5.16
C GLY A 34 7.34 -4.39 -5.18
N ILE A 35 7.70 -5.62 -5.53
CA ILE A 35 9.12 -6.00 -5.75
C ILE A 35 9.73 -5.09 -6.81
N GLY A 36 8.99 -4.70 -7.85
CA GLY A 36 9.42 -3.68 -8.81
C GLY A 36 9.66 -2.32 -8.15
N PHE A 37 8.87 -1.91 -7.17
CA PHE A 37 9.13 -0.69 -6.40
C PHE A 37 10.42 -0.79 -5.57
N ILE A 38 10.66 -1.91 -4.88
CA ILE A 38 11.90 -2.10 -4.10
C ILE A 38 13.12 -2.25 -5.04
N LEU A 39 12.98 -2.98 -6.15
CA LEU A 39 14.04 -3.20 -7.13
C LEU A 39 14.35 -1.96 -7.97
N ASN A 40 13.35 -1.13 -8.25
CA ASN A 40 13.48 0.14 -8.97
C ASN A 40 13.55 1.33 -8.01
N LEU A 41 13.70 1.12 -6.69
CA LEU A 41 13.66 2.21 -5.71
C LEU A 41 14.73 3.27 -6.02
N THR A 42 15.93 2.81 -6.36
CA THR A 42 17.04 3.65 -6.79
C THR A 42 16.69 4.44 -8.06
N ASP A 43 16.15 3.77 -9.08
CA ASP A 43 15.74 4.40 -10.33
C ASP A 43 14.62 5.43 -10.13
N LEU A 44 13.65 5.15 -9.26
CA LEU A 44 12.57 6.07 -8.91
C LEU A 44 13.10 7.33 -8.22
N PHE A 45 14.14 7.23 -7.40
CA PHE A 45 14.79 8.40 -6.79
C PHE A 45 15.69 9.16 -7.78
N GLU A 46 16.46 8.46 -8.62
CA GLU A 46 17.38 9.08 -9.58
C GLU A 46 16.64 9.78 -10.74
N ASN A 47 15.53 9.20 -11.20
CA ASN A 47 14.72 9.70 -12.29
C ASN A 47 13.41 10.36 -11.82
N ALA A 48 13.33 10.78 -10.55
CA ALA A 48 12.14 11.38 -9.95
C ALA A 48 11.58 12.58 -10.74
N ALA A 49 12.45 13.40 -11.33
CA ALA A 49 12.04 14.55 -12.15
C ALA A 49 11.25 14.13 -13.41
N LEU A 50 11.70 13.05 -14.04
CA LEU A 50 11.08 12.48 -15.24
C LEU A 50 9.72 11.88 -14.87
N TYR A 51 9.66 11.07 -13.81
CA TYR A 51 8.42 10.43 -13.36
C TYR A 51 7.38 11.44 -12.87
N ALA A 52 7.80 12.46 -12.11
CA ALA A 52 6.93 13.55 -11.68
C ALA A 52 6.35 14.34 -12.87
N GLY A 53 7.18 14.66 -13.87
CA GLY A 53 6.75 15.34 -15.09
C GLY A 53 5.68 14.55 -15.88
N PHE A 54 5.83 13.23 -15.97
CA PHE A 54 4.82 12.37 -16.61
C PHE A 54 3.52 12.25 -15.81
N ALA A 55 3.61 12.27 -14.49
CA ALA A 55 2.45 12.25 -13.61
C ALA A 55 1.74 13.62 -13.51
N GLY A 56 2.29 14.68 -14.12
CA GLY A 56 1.79 16.05 -13.98
C GLY A 56 1.94 16.58 -12.54
N LEU A 57 2.91 16.04 -11.80
CA LEU A 57 3.17 16.36 -10.40
C LEU A 57 4.46 17.17 -10.25
N GLU A 58 4.51 17.95 -9.17
CA GLU A 58 5.77 18.54 -8.73
C GLU A 58 6.71 17.46 -8.18
N ILE A 59 8.02 17.61 -8.44
CA ILE A 59 9.04 16.62 -8.07
C ILE A 59 9.05 16.36 -6.56
N TRP A 60 8.87 17.41 -5.76
CA TRP A 60 8.84 17.29 -4.30
C TRP A 60 7.63 16.47 -3.81
N ILE A 61 6.49 16.55 -4.51
CA ILE A 61 5.31 15.72 -4.20
C ILE A 61 5.68 14.27 -4.44
N PHE A 62 6.27 13.94 -5.60
CA PHE A 62 6.68 12.59 -5.95
C PHE A 62 7.62 11.96 -4.91
N TYR A 63 8.60 12.70 -4.37
CA TYR A 63 9.44 12.20 -3.28
C TYR A 63 8.67 11.88 -2.00
N ILE A 64 7.69 12.71 -1.62
CA ILE A 64 6.83 12.43 -0.47
C ILE A 64 6.05 11.14 -0.71
N LEU A 65 5.52 10.94 -1.92
CA LEU A 65 4.81 9.70 -2.27
C LEU A 65 5.69 8.48 -2.09
N LEU A 66 6.92 8.53 -2.61
CA LEU A 66 7.89 7.43 -2.54
C LEU A 66 8.22 7.08 -1.07
N ILE A 67 8.47 8.09 -0.23
CA ILE A 67 8.73 7.88 1.21
C ILE A 67 7.52 7.24 1.90
N VAL A 68 6.31 7.70 1.59
CA VAL A 68 5.07 7.14 2.15
C VAL A 68 4.92 5.65 1.80
N PHE A 69 5.24 5.24 0.58
CA PHE A 69 5.26 3.83 0.19
C PHE A 69 6.28 2.99 0.95
N ILE A 70 7.50 3.52 1.16
CA ILE A 70 8.52 2.85 1.98
C ILE A 70 8.02 2.63 3.40
N ILE A 71 7.35 3.62 3.99
CA ILE A 71 6.79 3.53 5.35
C ILE A 71 5.72 2.44 5.42
N PHE A 72 4.86 2.31 4.40
CA PHE A 72 3.81 1.27 4.41
C PHE A 72 4.37 -0.13 4.24
N LEU A 73 5.35 -0.31 3.35
CA LEU A 73 6.06 -1.57 3.22
C LEU A 73 6.73 -1.94 4.55
N ALA A 74 7.42 -0.98 5.17
CA ALA A 74 8.04 -1.18 6.48
C ALA A 74 7.00 -1.51 7.56
N ALA A 75 5.83 -0.88 7.53
CA ALA A 75 4.73 -1.15 8.47
C ALA A 75 4.22 -2.60 8.34
N GLY A 76 4.03 -3.10 7.11
CA GLY A 76 3.64 -4.49 6.87
C GLY A 76 4.66 -5.50 7.43
N ILE A 77 5.95 -5.21 7.30
CA ILE A 77 7.02 -6.05 7.89
C ILE A 77 7.01 -5.94 9.42
N LEU A 78 6.91 -4.73 9.97
CA LEU A 78 6.92 -4.49 11.41
C LEU A 78 5.67 -5.02 12.11
N GLN A 79 4.57 -5.20 11.39
CA GLN A 79 3.36 -5.87 11.87
C GLN A 79 3.64 -7.33 12.30
N LEU A 80 4.62 -8.02 11.69
CA LEU A 80 5.05 -9.37 12.11
C LEU A 80 5.72 -9.36 13.48
N VAL A 81 6.36 -8.26 13.90
CA VAL A 81 6.87 -8.09 15.27
C VAL A 81 5.72 -8.13 16.28
N GLY A 82 4.49 -7.85 15.81
CA GLY A 82 3.23 -8.10 16.50
C GLY A 82 3.10 -9.50 17.09
N LEU A 83 3.76 -10.51 16.53
CA LEU A 83 3.76 -11.88 17.07
C LEU A 83 4.40 -11.95 18.47
N LYS A 84 5.39 -11.09 18.74
CA LYS A 84 6.08 -11.01 20.03
C LYS A 84 5.58 -9.85 20.91
N SER A 85 5.25 -8.70 20.30
CA SER A 85 4.79 -7.52 21.03
C SER A 85 3.45 -7.02 20.52
N ARG A 86 2.40 -7.11 21.35
CA ARG A 86 1.04 -6.64 20.98
C ARG A 86 1.01 -5.16 20.63
N ALA A 87 1.69 -4.31 21.41
CA ALA A 87 1.70 -2.87 21.19
C ALA A 87 2.29 -2.50 19.81
N VAL A 88 3.41 -3.12 19.45
CA VAL A 88 4.06 -2.93 18.14
C VAL A 88 3.12 -3.37 17.02
N GLY A 89 2.51 -4.56 17.15
CA GLY A 89 1.58 -5.04 16.14
C GLY A 89 0.36 -4.13 15.95
N ILE A 90 -0.21 -3.56 17.02
CA ILE A 90 -1.33 -2.62 16.94
C ILE A 90 -0.90 -1.35 16.20
N ILE A 91 0.20 -0.73 16.63
CA ILE A 91 0.70 0.52 16.03
C ILE A 91 0.94 0.33 14.53
N PHE A 92 1.64 -0.73 14.14
CA PHE A 92 1.96 -0.97 12.73
C PHE A 92 0.80 -1.51 11.91
N SER A 93 -0.27 -2.03 12.52
CA SER A 93 -1.53 -2.34 11.82
C SER A 93 -2.39 -1.10 11.56
N LEU A 94 -2.26 -0.05 12.38
CA LEU A 94 -3.01 1.20 12.20
C LEU A 94 -2.57 1.98 10.95
N PHE A 95 -1.31 1.89 10.56
CA PHE A 95 -0.81 2.52 9.32
C PHE A 95 -1.53 2.01 8.07
N PRO A 96 -1.48 0.70 7.71
CA PRO A 96 -2.19 0.19 6.55
C PRO A 96 -3.71 0.36 6.70
N LEU A 97 -4.26 0.23 7.91
CA LEU A 97 -5.70 0.47 8.13
C LEU A 97 -6.09 1.93 7.82
N GLY A 98 -5.32 2.90 8.31
CA GLY A 98 -5.58 4.33 8.07
C GLY A 98 -5.54 4.67 6.58
N VAL A 99 -4.58 4.12 5.85
CA VAL A 99 -4.45 4.30 4.39
C VAL A 99 -5.60 3.67 3.64
N GLY A 100 -5.98 2.44 4.00
CA GLY A 100 -7.15 1.78 3.42
C GLY A 100 -8.43 2.59 3.66
N ILE A 101 -8.59 3.19 4.84
CA ILE A 101 -9.73 4.07 5.12
C ILE A 101 -9.66 5.34 4.27
N MET A 102 -8.49 5.98 4.16
CA MET A 102 -8.31 7.15 3.29
C MET A 102 -8.64 6.83 1.84
N PHE A 103 -8.30 5.62 1.37
CA PHE A 103 -8.68 5.14 0.05
C PHE A 103 -10.21 5.04 -0.12
N ILE A 104 -10.91 4.40 0.83
CA ILE A 104 -12.38 4.30 0.75
C ILE A 104 -13.00 5.70 0.71
N LEU A 105 -12.53 6.60 1.57
CA LEU A 105 -13.03 7.97 1.62
C LEU A 105 -12.78 8.71 0.29
N LEU A 106 -11.73 8.36 -0.45
CA LEU A 106 -11.41 9.00 -1.71
C LEU A 106 -12.27 8.57 -2.88
N PHE A 107 -12.48 7.26 -3.04
CA PHE A 107 -13.21 6.71 -4.18
C PHE A 107 -14.72 6.72 -3.99
N TYR A 108 -15.18 6.70 -2.75
CA TYR A 108 -16.59 6.60 -2.42
C TYR A 108 -17.18 7.86 -1.79
N THR A 109 -16.37 8.90 -1.52
CA THR A 109 -16.86 10.18 -0.99
C THR A 109 -16.13 11.38 -1.58
N GLU A 110 -16.80 12.53 -1.67
CA GLU A 110 -16.18 13.80 -2.08
C GLU A 110 -15.55 14.58 -0.90
N ILE A 111 -15.55 13.99 0.31
CA ILE A 111 -15.13 14.66 1.56
C ILE A 111 -13.69 15.19 1.48
N LEU A 112 -12.83 14.56 0.68
CA LEU A 112 -11.43 14.91 0.54
C LEU A 112 -11.18 16.04 -0.50
N GLY A 113 -12.18 16.45 -1.29
CA GLY A 113 -12.04 17.56 -2.25
C GLY A 113 -10.81 17.45 -3.15
N LEU A 114 -10.03 18.52 -3.33
CA LEU A 114 -8.84 18.54 -4.20
C LEU A 114 -7.73 17.55 -3.79
N ILE A 115 -7.72 17.11 -2.52
CA ILE A 115 -6.79 16.08 -2.01
C ILE A 115 -7.12 14.71 -2.63
N SER A 116 -8.35 14.49 -3.09
CA SER A 116 -8.77 13.25 -3.75
C SER A 116 -8.05 13.00 -5.08
N ALA A 117 -7.66 14.06 -5.82
CA ALA A 117 -6.96 13.90 -7.09
C ALA A 117 -5.50 13.45 -6.88
N LEU A 118 -4.82 14.02 -5.88
CA LEU A 118 -3.44 13.62 -5.52
C LEU A 118 -3.40 12.20 -5.00
N PHE A 119 -4.36 11.84 -4.14
CA PHE A 119 -4.41 10.50 -3.63
C PHE A 119 -4.93 9.49 -4.67
N GLY A 120 -5.81 9.87 -5.60
CA GLY A 120 -6.28 9.00 -6.69
C GLY A 120 -5.11 8.45 -7.50
N LEU A 121 -4.04 9.23 -7.67
CA LEU A 121 -2.81 8.80 -8.32
C LEU A 121 -2.10 7.63 -7.61
N PHE A 122 -2.34 7.41 -6.32
CA PHE A 122 -1.85 6.23 -5.59
C PHE A 122 -2.60 4.94 -5.92
N PHE A 123 -3.80 5.02 -6.50
CA PHE A 123 -4.72 3.89 -6.56
C PHE A 123 -5.33 3.63 -7.94
N ILE A 124 -5.09 4.53 -8.90
CA ILE A 124 -5.44 4.27 -10.30
C ILE A 124 -4.61 3.07 -10.77
N GLY A 125 -5.30 2.08 -11.35
CA GLY A 125 -4.77 0.91 -12.06
C GLY A 125 -3.66 0.08 -11.40
N GLU A 126 -4.03 -1.13 -11.02
CA GLU A 126 -3.06 -2.22 -10.85
C GLU A 126 -2.48 -2.51 -12.22
N GLN A 127 -1.21 -2.24 -12.45
CA GLN A 127 -0.50 -2.82 -13.58
C GLN A 127 0.84 -3.27 -13.01
N PHE A 128 1.16 -4.55 -13.08
CA PHE A 128 2.52 -5.02 -12.81
C PHE A 128 3.28 -4.88 -14.13
N GLY A 129 4.37 -4.11 -14.16
CA GLY A 129 5.11 -3.76 -15.39
C GLY A 129 5.56 -5.00 -16.17
N ASP A 130 4.69 -5.50 -17.03
CA ASP A 130 4.79 -6.67 -17.92
C ASP A 130 5.30 -8.01 -17.32
N ILE A 131 5.56 -8.09 -16.00
CA ILE A 131 6.13 -9.28 -15.33
C ILE A 131 5.05 -10.24 -14.80
N PHE A 132 3.83 -9.76 -14.52
CA PHE A 132 2.71 -10.61 -14.06
C PHE A 132 1.35 -10.16 -14.66
N PRO A 133 0.60 -11.04 -15.36
CA PRO A 133 -0.57 -10.66 -16.16
C PRO A 133 -1.88 -10.66 -15.35
N ILE A 134 -1.85 -10.28 -14.07
CA ILE A 134 -3.04 -10.31 -13.23
C ILE A 134 -3.48 -8.87 -12.96
N LEU A 135 -4.28 -8.34 -13.89
CA LEU A 135 -5.07 -7.13 -13.73
C LEU A 135 -6.43 -7.57 -13.18
N VAL A 136 -6.65 -7.48 -11.86
CA VAL A 136 -7.98 -7.81 -11.30
C VAL A 136 -8.76 -6.52 -11.15
N ASP A 137 -9.43 -6.12 -12.23
CA ASP A 137 -10.49 -5.12 -12.12
C ASP A 137 -11.66 -5.72 -11.34
N ILE A 138 -11.71 -5.40 -10.05
CA ILE A 138 -12.77 -5.78 -9.12
C ILE A 138 -14.00 -4.86 -9.21
N GLY A 139 -14.04 -3.98 -10.23
CA GLY A 139 -15.12 -3.03 -10.48
C GLY A 139 -14.91 -1.70 -9.75
N ALA A 140 -15.48 -0.63 -10.33
CA ALA A 140 -15.40 0.76 -9.86
C ALA A 140 -14.03 1.45 -9.95
N GLY A 141 -13.07 0.91 -10.71
CA GLY A 141 -11.75 1.52 -10.90
C GLY A 141 -10.81 1.39 -9.69
N ASN A 142 -11.14 0.48 -8.77
CA ASN A 142 -10.41 0.27 -7.52
C ASN A 142 -9.43 -0.91 -7.64
N GLY A 143 -8.16 -0.69 -7.31
CA GLY A 143 -7.19 -1.78 -7.20
C GLY A 143 -7.43 -2.69 -5.99
N LEU A 144 -7.40 -4.01 -6.19
CA LEU A 144 -7.17 -5.09 -5.22
C LEU A 144 -6.12 -4.74 -4.17
N GLY A 145 -5.06 -4.01 -4.54
CA GLY A 145 -4.03 -3.52 -3.61
C GLY A 145 -4.59 -2.75 -2.41
N ALA A 146 -5.61 -1.92 -2.64
CA ALA A 146 -6.24 -1.14 -1.57
C ALA A 146 -7.04 -1.99 -0.60
N PHE A 147 -7.75 -3.00 -1.11
CA PHE A 147 -8.47 -3.97 -0.28
C PHE A 147 -7.51 -4.85 0.52
N PHE A 148 -6.35 -5.18 -0.03
CA PHE A 148 -5.30 -5.90 0.69
C PHE A 148 -4.67 -5.07 1.79
N ILE A 149 -4.42 -3.78 1.57
CA ILE A 149 -3.94 -2.88 2.64
C ILE A 149 -4.99 -2.76 3.76
N LEU A 150 -6.27 -2.56 3.40
CA LEU A 150 -7.34 -2.44 4.39
C LEU A 150 -7.58 -3.73 5.16
N GLY A 151 -7.69 -4.85 4.45
CA GLY A 151 -7.82 -6.18 5.04
C GLY A 151 -6.60 -6.55 5.88
N GLY A 152 -5.40 -6.20 5.42
CA GLY A 152 -4.15 -6.43 6.14
C GLY A 152 -4.07 -5.68 7.47
N GLY A 153 -4.46 -4.41 7.47
CA GLY A 153 -4.56 -3.61 8.69
C GLY A 153 -5.63 -4.13 9.65
N ALA A 154 -6.81 -4.50 9.15
CA ALA A 154 -7.90 -5.02 9.96
C ALA A 154 -7.54 -6.37 10.61
N LEU A 155 -7.03 -7.33 9.82
CA LEU A 155 -6.61 -8.64 10.32
C LEU A 155 -5.43 -8.53 11.29
N GLY A 156 -4.49 -7.62 11.02
CA GLY A 156 -3.38 -7.30 11.92
C GLY A 156 -3.84 -6.86 13.30
N LEU A 157 -4.78 -5.92 13.32
CA LEU A 157 -5.34 -5.37 14.55
C LEU A 157 -6.14 -6.42 15.32
N ILE A 158 -7.01 -7.16 14.63
CA ILE A 158 -7.77 -8.28 15.21
C ILE A 158 -6.82 -9.33 15.80
N GLY A 159 -5.79 -9.73 15.05
CA GLY A 159 -4.80 -10.71 15.48
C GLY A 159 -3.98 -10.25 16.69
N CYS A 160 -3.80 -8.94 16.89
CA CYS A 160 -3.13 -8.40 18.07
C CYS A 160 -3.99 -8.38 19.33
N ILE A 161 -5.32 -8.30 19.18
CA ILE A 161 -6.29 -8.32 20.28
C ILE A 161 -6.56 -9.77 20.73
N LEU A 162 -6.63 -10.71 19.79
CA LEU A 162 -6.93 -12.10 20.07
C LEU A 162 -5.84 -12.82 20.90
N PRO A 163 -6.20 -13.84 21.69
CA PRO A 163 -5.25 -14.71 22.37
C PRO A 163 -4.26 -15.36 21.37
N LYS A 164 -2.99 -15.42 21.78
CA LYS A 164 -1.87 -15.92 20.96
C LYS A 164 -1.29 -17.23 21.49
N ASP A 165 -1.83 -17.71 22.60
CA ASP A 165 -1.42 -18.94 23.29
C ASP A 165 -2.35 -20.10 22.88
#